data_AF-A0A7Y2Y8F2-F1
#
_entry.id   AF-A0A7Y2Y8F2-F1
#
_cell.length_a   1.000
_cell.length_b   1.000
_cell.length_c   1.000
_cell.angle_alpha   90.00
_cell.angle_beta   90.00
_cell.angle_gamma   90.00
#
_symmetry.space_group_name_H-M   'P 1'
#
loop_
_entity.id
_entity.type
_entity.pdbx_description
1 polymer ?
#
loop_
_entity_poly.entity_id
_entity_poly.type
_entity_poly.pdbx_seq_one_letter_code
_entity_poly.pdbx_strand_id
1 'polypeptide(L)' 'MKLVLSPAKSLNFEKELPTSLHTEACFLKESERLNKLLKKKSARSLSKLMSISPDLGQLNYERNQDWAL' A
#
# COMPACT_ATOMS: atom_id res chain seq x y z
N MET A 1 -10.68 13.27 -22.55
CA MET A 1 -11.60 12.85 -21.46
C MET A 1 -10.75 12.41 -20.26
N LYS A 2 -11.18 12.69 -19.03
CA LYS A 2 -10.54 12.18 -17.78
C LYS A 2 -11.58 11.37 -17.01
N LEU A 3 -11.18 10.18 -16.55
CA LEU A 3 -12.01 9.28 -15.75
C LEU A 3 -11.34 9.09 -14.39
N VAL A 4 -12.14 8.98 -13.34
CA VAL A 4 -11.66 8.77 -11.97
C VAL A 4 -12.36 7.53 -11.42
N LEU A 5 -11.57 6.59 -10.91
CA LEU A 5 -12.04 5.35 -10.30
C LEU A 5 -11.48 5.25 -8.89
N SER A 6 -12.23 4.57 -8.01
CA SER A 6 -11.73 4.24 -6.67
C SER A 6 -10.70 3.10 -6.74
N PRO A 7 -9.71 3.06 -5.84
CA PRO A 7 -8.77 1.95 -5.75
C PRO A 7 -9.42 0.70 -5.16
N ALA A 8 -8.77 -0.45 -5.35
CA ALA A 8 -9.13 -1.72 -4.71
C ALA A 8 -8.33 -1.94 -3.41
N LYS A 9 -8.89 -2.73 -2.49
CA LYS A 9 -8.18 -3.19 -1.27
C LYS A 9 -7.29 -4.41 -1.53
N SER A 10 -7.71 -5.29 -2.45
CA SER A 10 -6.98 -6.49 -2.82
C SER A 10 -5.96 -6.18 -3.91
N LEU A 11 -4.77 -6.78 -3.81
CA LEU A 11 -3.68 -6.64 -4.78
C LEU A 11 -3.35 -8.02 -5.35
N ASN A 12 -3.03 -8.08 -6.64
CA ASN A 12 -2.59 -9.30 -7.31
C ASN A 12 -1.25 -9.03 -8.00
N PHE A 13 -0.22 -9.72 -7.56
CA PHE A 13 1.14 -9.63 -8.10
C PHE A 13 1.58 -10.92 -8.84
N GLU A 14 0.69 -11.91 -8.95
CA GLU A 14 0.99 -13.23 -9.52
C GLU A 14 0.56 -13.34 -10.98
N LYS A 15 -0.45 -12.55 -11.38
CA LYS A 15 -1.00 -12.62 -12.74
C LYS A 15 -0.08 -11.92 -13.73
N GLU A 16 0.17 -12.58 -14.86
CA GLU A 16 0.83 -11.96 -16.00
C GLU A 16 0.04 -10.75 -16.51
N LEU A 17 0.74 -9.63 -16.66
CA LEU A 17 0.17 -8.41 -17.21
C LEU A 17 0.20 -8.45 -18.75
N PRO A 18 -0.82 -7.91 -19.43
CA PRO A 18 -0.86 -7.86 -20.89
C PRO A 18 0.15 -6.86 -21.49
N THR A 19 0.92 -6.16 -20.64
CA THR A 19 1.92 -5.16 -21.05
C THR A 19 3.02 -5.06 -19.99
N SER A 20 4.23 -4.72 -20.42
CA SER A 20 5.38 -4.37 -19.57
C SER A 20 5.58 -2.85 -19.42
N LEU A 21 4.83 -2.04 -20.16
CA LEU A 21 4.95 -0.58 -20.10
C LEU A 21 4.39 -0.06 -18.77
N HIS A 22 5.19 0.74 -18.05
CA HIS A 22 4.80 1.40 -16.81
C HIS A 22 5.41 2.80 -16.73
N THR A 23 4.90 3.60 -15.79
CA THR A 23 5.40 4.94 -15.46
C THR A 23 5.62 5.06 -13.97
N GLU A 24 6.41 6.05 -13.56
CA GLU A 24 6.59 6.41 -12.15
C GLU A 24 5.39 7.16 -11.58
N ALA A 25 5.15 7.00 -10.27
CA ALA A 25 4.08 7.71 -9.59
C ALA A 25 4.44 9.19 -9.38
N CYS A 26 3.44 10.09 -9.48
CA CYS A 26 3.70 11.53 -9.42
C CYS A 26 3.97 12.07 -8.00
N PHE A 27 3.60 11.35 -6.94
CA PHE A 27 3.57 11.84 -5.56
C PHE A 27 4.46 11.02 -4.60
N LEU A 28 5.64 10.62 -5.08
CA LEU A 28 6.56 9.75 -4.32
C LEU A 28 7.04 10.38 -3.01
N LYS A 29 7.22 11.70 -2.96
CA LYS A 29 7.63 12.43 -1.74
C LYS A 29 6.55 12.33 -0.66
N GLU A 30 5.29 12.47 -1.04
CA GLU A 30 4.14 12.35 -0.16
C GLU A 30 3.96 10.91 0.31
N SER A 31 4.09 9.93 -0.60
CA SER A 31 4.08 8.50 -0.26
C SER A 31 5.16 8.15 0.75
N GLU A 32 6.39 8.65 0.57
CA GLU A 32 7.51 8.44 1.50
C GLU A 32 7.20 9.02 2.89
N ARG A 33 6.65 10.24 2.94
CA ARG A 33 6.25 10.88 4.20
C ARG A 33 5.19 10.07 4.94
N LEU A 34 4.19 9.54 4.23
CA LEU A 34 3.15 8.71 4.81
C LEU A 34 3.74 7.39 5.33
N ASN A 35 4.55 6.71 4.52
CA ASN A 35 5.10 5.42 4.92
C ASN A 35 6.06 5.54 6.12
N LYS A 36 6.84 6.63 6.23
CA LYS A 36 7.64 6.95 7.42
C LYS A 36 6.81 6.99 8.72
N LEU A 37 5.55 7.43 8.65
CA LEU A 37 4.64 7.41 9.80
C LEU A 37 4.04 6.03 10.04
N LEU A 38 3.70 5.31 8.98
CA LEU A 38 3.12 3.96 9.06
C LEU A 38 4.13 2.93 9.59
N LYS A 39 5.41 3.00 9.19
CA LYS A 39 6.49 2.12 9.70
C LYS A 39 6.62 2.15 11.23
N LYS A 40 6.25 3.25 11.88
CA LYS A 40 6.31 3.40 13.35
C LYS A 40 5.13 2.76 14.09
N LYS A 41 4.07 2.35 13.38
CA LYS A 41 2.89 1.72 13.99
C LYS A 41 3.10 0.22 14.12
N SER A 42 2.67 -0.37 15.23
CA SER A 42 2.63 -1.82 15.37
C SER A 42 1.50 -2.43 14.55
N ALA A 43 1.61 -3.72 14.20
CA ALA A 43 0.54 -4.47 13.52
C ALA A 43 -0.82 -4.34 14.25
N ARG A 44 -0.84 -4.46 15.59
CA ARG A 44 -2.05 -4.27 16.41
C ARG A 44 -2.64 -2.87 16.27
N SER A 45 -1.80 -1.83 16.22
CA SER A 45 -2.26 -0.45 16.02
C SER A 45 -2.85 -0.27 14.61
N LEU A 46 -2.26 -0.91 13.60
CA LEU A 46 -2.77 -0.88 12.22
C LEU A 46 -4.10 -1.62 12.10
N SER A 47 -4.25 -2.81 12.70
CA SER A 47 -5.54 -3.53 12.74
C SER A 47 -6.65 -2.66 13.32
N LYS A 48 -6.39 -2.00 14.45
CA LYS A 48 -7.37 -1.10 15.09
C LYS A 48 -7.67 0.14 14.24
N LEU A 49 -6.63 0.77 13.67
CA LEU A 49 -6.78 1.98 12.86
C LEU A 49 -7.59 1.73 11.58
N MET A 50 -7.34 0.59 10.93
CA MET A 50 -7.94 0.24 9.64
C MET A 50 -9.22 -0.60 9.78
N SER A 51 -9.58 -0.99 11.02
CA SER A 51 -10.69 -1.90 11.31
C SER A 51 -10.60 -3.21 10.53
N ILE A 52 -9.42 -3.85 10.57
CA ILE A 52 -9.10 -5.10 9.86
C ILE A 52 -8.67 -6.20 10.84
N SER A 53 -8.66 -7.45 10.37
CA SER A 53 -8.22 -8.60 11.17
C SER A 53 -6.75 -8.46 11.63
N PRO A 54 -6.34 -9.22 12.66
CA PRO A 54 -4.94 -9.31 13.06
C PRO A 54 -4.01 -9.69 11.89
N ASP A 55 -4.40 -10.69 11.09
CA ASP A 55 -3.59 -11.16 9.96
C ASP A 55 -3.41 -10.08 8.89
N LEU A 56 -4.47 -9.35 8.55
CA LEU A 56 -4.37 -8.23 7.61
C LEU A 56 -3.57 -7.06 8.18
N GLY A 57 -3.63 -6.83 9.50
CA GLY A 57 -2.81 -5.82 10.16
C GLY A 57 -1.33 -6.18 10.16
N GLN A 58 -1.01 -7.46 10.35
CA GLN A 58 0.36 -7.99 10.25
C GLN A 58 0.88 -7.87 8.81
N LEU A 59 0.09 -8.30 7.82
CA LEU A 59 0.43 -8.16 6.41
C LEU A 59 0.69 -6.69 6.03
N ASN A 60 -0.16 -5.76 6.47
CA ASN A 60 0.03 -4.34 6.18
C ASN A 60 1.22 -3.75 6.96
N TYR A 61 1.52 -4.25 8.16
CA TYR A 61 2.74 -3.87 8.89
C TYR A 61 3.98 -4.24 8.07
N GLU A 62 4.09 -5.48 7.61
CA GLU A 62 5.19 -5.98 6.77
C GLU A 62 5.32 -5.16 5.49
N ARG A 63 4.23 -4.97 4.75
CA ARG A 63 4.21 -4.12 3.54
C ARG A 63 4.75 -2.71 3.79
N ASN A 64 4.39 -2.10 4.91
CA ASN A 64 4.90 -0.78 5.25
C ASN A 64 6.41 -0.82 5.54
N GLN A 65 6.92 -1.88 6.20
CA GLN A 65 8.36 -2.05 6.47
C GLN A 65 9.16 -2.26 5.18
N ASP A 66 8.67 -3.13 4.30
CA ASP A 66 9.34 -3.52 3.05
C ASP A 66 9.35 -2.39 2.02
N TRP A 67 8.38 -1.48 2.09
CA TRP A 67 8.32 -0.35 1.17
C TRP A 67 9.56 0.54 1.32
N ALA A 68 10.18 0.83 0.19
CA ALA A 68 11.31 1.72 0.01
C ALA A 68 11.13 2.52 -1.29
N LEU A 69 11.77 3.69 -1.33
CA LEU A 69 11.85 4.54 -2.52
C LEU A 69 13.25 4.47 -3.11
#